data_AF-A0A960T147-F1
#
_entry.id   AF-A0A960T147-F1
#
_cell.length_a   1.000
_cell.length_b   1.000
_cell.length_c   1.000
_cell.angle_alpha   90.00
_cell.angle_beta   90.00
_cell.angle_gamma   90.00
#
_symmetry.space_group_name_H-M   'P 1'
#
loop_
_entity.id
_entity.type
_entity.pdbx_description
1 polymer ?
#
loop_
_entity_poly.entity_id
_entity_poly.type
_entity_poly.pdbx_seq_one_letter_code
_entity_poly.pdbx_strand_id
1 'polypeptide(L)'
;MNDLHTAFAPGTEAWQLSASAPWFLWRHFRMWVVPFGSLEILGSYAWLRSASAAELIFGGVFLTGLIGTAAATWRRAPLVSYGLWFFLIASIPAGNFVPGFNGPINDAYLTIPSIGLALAFAGICGHLAKMVAGRKHPRGYPAIAPATLLIALMAYRLPVSAAYFRYWAGVWDDPVKMVVLMSDSRPLQYQLKARAANMLFHEGFIDQAQILADEAIQEGPWLPHAQLAQARLAGARNDHGLSEKIYRGVLENPLTTENLKTSSLVELSKQLSVHPEGHAEAADLCRALLNSPSTPPAIQVRAVIQLSQIYESQGMATKARATLERGLRSFPNDPLLSSQLKSIEQTD
;
A
#
# COMPACT_ATOMS: atom_id res chain seq x y z
N MET A 1 -5.28 -11.85 2.25
CA MET A 1 -6.52 -11.39 1.59
C MET A 1 -7.33 -10.41 2.45
N ASN A 2 -7.21 -10.39 3.79
CA ASN A 2 -7.99 -9.45 4.63
C ASN A 2 -7.60 -7.97 4.47
N ASP A 3 -6.36 -7.65 4.07
CA ASP A 3 -5.92 -6.26 3.90
C ASP A 3 -6.72 -5.50 2.82
N LEU A 4 -7.31 -6.23 1.87
CA LEU A 4 -8.11 -5.66 0.77
C LEU A 4 -9.33 -4.90 1.28
N HIS A 5 -9.93 -5.32 2.41
CA HIS A 5 -11.08 -4.63 2.99
C HIS A 5 -10.72 -3.27 3.58
N THR A 6 -9.47 -3.08 4.00
CA THR A 6 -9.03 -1.79 4.55
C THR A 6 -8.69 -0.76 3.47
N ALA A 7 -8.55 -1.21 2.22
CA ALA A 7 -8.18 -0.35 1.10
C ALA A 7 -9.37 0.46 0.57
N PHE A 8 -10.59 0.11 0.96
CA PHE A 8 -11.80 0.86 0.68
C PHE A 8 -12.38 1.45 1.96
N ALA A 9 -12.98 2.63 1.88
CA ALA A 9 -13.69 3.21 3.02
C ALA A 9 -14.89 2.31 3.42
N PRO A 10 -15.19 2.15 4.72
CA PRO A 10 -16.37 1.46 5.19
C PRO A 10 -17.62 2.03 4.54
N GLY A 11 -18.53 1.14 4.13
CA GLY A 11 -19.74 1.51 3.40
C GLY A 11 -19.53 1.76 1.91
N THR A 12 -18.32 1.55 1.36
CA THR A 12 -18.15 1.55 -0.10
C THR A 12 -18.87 0.33 -0.69
N GLU A 13 -19.95 0.58 -1.41
CA GLU A 13 -20.79 -0.47 -2.00
C GLU A 13 -20.17 -1.02 -3.29
N ALA A 14 -20.49 -2.27 -3.63
CA ALA A 14 -19.95 -2.95 -4.81
C ALA A 14 -20.21 -2.17 -6.11
N TRP A 15 -21.40 -1.58 -6.28
CA TRP A 15 -21.71 -0.79 -7.48
C TRP A 15 -20.90 0.51 -7.58
N GLN A 16 -20.51 1.10 -6.44
CA GLN A 16 -19.65 2.29 -6.42
C GLN A 16 -18.26 1.94 -6.97
N LEU A 17 -17.73 0.76 -6.63
CA LEU A 17 -16.48 0.27 -7.19
C LEU A 17 -16.58 0.04 -8.69
N SER A 18 -17.64 -0.63 -9.15
CA SER A 18 -17.89 -0.82 -10.59
C SER A 18 -18.07 0.50 -11.34
N ALA A 19 -18.77 1.47 -10.76
CA ALA A 19 -18.93 2.81 -11.33
C ALA A 19 -17.60 3.59 -11.39
N SER A 20 -16.65 3.27 -10.51
CA SER A 20 -15.30 3.85 -10.48
C SER A 20 -14.32 3.16 -11.43
N ALA A 21 -14.66 1.98 -11.94
CA ALA A 21 -13.80 1.18 -12.82
C ALA A 21 -13.26 1.93 -14.04
N PRO A 22 -14.06 2.74 -14.76
CA PRO A 22 -13.55 3.56 -15.85
C PRO A 22 -12.52 4.60 -15.41
N TRP A 23 -12.68 5.17 -14.22
CA TRP A 23 -11.71 6.10 -13.64
C TRP A 23 -10.41 5.39 -13.24
N PHE A 24 -10.51 4.20 -12.63
CA PHE A 24 -9.33 3.36 -12.36
C PHE A 24 -8.59 3.02 -13.65
N LEU A 25 -9.30 2.62 -14.71
CA LEU A 25 -8.72 2.35 -16.02
C LEU A 25 -8.01 3.58 -16.60
N TRP A 26 -8.61 4.76 -16.47
CA TRP A 26 -8.01 6.01 -16.90
C TRP A 26 -6.70 6.31 -16.15
N ARG A 27 -6.67 6.15 -14.82
CA ARG A 27 -5.45 6.31 -14.01
C ARG A 27 -4.34 5.37 -14.47
N HIS A 28 -4.70 4.11 -14.70
CA HIS A 28 -3.79 3.10 -15.22
C HIS A 28 -3.28 3.42 -16.64
N PHE A 29 -4.16 3.90 -17.52
CA PHE A 29 -3.76 4.35 -18.85
C PHE A 29 -2.79 5.55 -18.78
N ARG A 30 -3.01 6.48 -17.83
CA ARG A 30 -2.10 7.61 -17.62
C ARG A 30 -0.70 7.16 -17.25
N MET A 31 -0.49 6.04 -16.56
CA MET A 31 0.86 5.52 -16.31
C MET A 31 1.66 5.25 -17.59
N TRP A 32 0.97 4.94 -18.69
CA TRP A 32 1.61 4.68 -19.99
C TRP A 32 2.02 5.98 -20.72
N VAL A 33 1.28 7.06 -20.51
CA VAL A 33 1.47 8.34 -21.23
C VAL A 33 2.20 9.38 -20.38
N VAL A 34 1.92 9.40 -19.08
CA VAL A 34 2.39 10.35 -18.07
C VAL A 34 2.49 9.62 -16.71
N PRO A 35 3.59 8.87 -16.44
CA PRO A 35 3.77 8.13 -15.19
C PRO A 35 4.04 9.02 -13.96
N PHE A 36 3.93 10.35 -14.12
CA PHE A 36 4.37 11.31 -13.12
C PHE A 36 3.37 11.48 -11.99
N GLY A 37 3.83 11.22 -10.76
CA GLY A 37 3.01 11.38 -9.56
C GLY A 37 1.81 10.44 -9.51
N SER A 38 1.85 9.35 -10.28
CA SER A 38 0.77 8.37 -10.38
C SER A 38 1.21 6.97 -10.00
N LEU A 39 2.46 6.81 -9.51
CA LEU A 39 2.98 5.54 -9.09
C LEU A 39 2.33 5.14 -7.75
N GLU A 40 1.60 4.02 -7.77
CA GLU A 40 0.78 3.52 -6.67
C GLU A 40 1.00 2.00 -6.51
N ILE A 41 1.70 1.63 -5.43
CA ILE A 41 1.86 0.20 -5.04
C ILE A 41 0.70 -0.24 -4.13
N LEU A 42 0.14 0.69 -3.37
CA LEU A 42 -0.98 0.48 -2.45
C LEU A 42 -1.90 1.69 -2.55
N GLY A 43 -3.11 1.52 -3.09
CA GLY A 43 -4.10 2.59 -3.12
C GLY A 43 -5.12 2.48 -1.99
N SER A 44 -5.66 3.61 -1.57
CA SER A 44 -6.87 3.72 -0.74
C SER A 44 -8.03 4.30 -1.55
N TYR A 45 -9.29 3.93 -1.36
CA TYR A 45 -10.39 4.51 -2.13
C TYR A 45 -11.63 4.81 -1.29
N ALA A 46 -12.09 6.06 -1.39
CA ALA A 46 -13.33 6.55 -0.80
C ALA A 46 -14.20 7.15 -1.91
N TRP A 47 -15.42 6.61 -2.08
CA TRP A 47 -16.37 7.05 -3.10
C TRP A 47 -16.63 8.56 -3.02
N LEU A 48 -16.54 9.24 -4.18
CA LEU A 48 -16.70 10.70 -4.35
C LEU A 48 -15.73 11.60 -3.57
N ARG A 49 -14.82 11.03 -2.77
CA ARG A 49 -13.79 11.78 -2.07
C ARG A 49 -12.40 11.56 -2.67
N SER A 50 -12.08 10.33 -3.09
CA SER A 50 -10.83 10.00 -3.79
C SER A 50 -10.88 10.36 -5.28
N ALA A 51 -12.07 10.40 -5.85
CA ALA A 51 -12.34 10.84 -7.21
C ALA A 51 -13.59 11.71 -7.19
N SER A 52 -13.52 12.92 -7.74
CA SER A 52 -14.68 13.78 -7.89
C SER A 52 -15.68 13.20 -8.90
N ALA A 53 -16.95 13.62 -8.83
CA ALA A 53 -17.97 13.20 -9.80
C ALA A 53 -17.56 13.52 -11.25
N ALA A 54 -16.89 14.66 -11.46
CA ALA A 54 -16.39 15.04 -12.78
C ALA A 54 -15.31 14.07 -13.30
N GLU A 55 -14.40 13.61 -12.43
CA GLU A 55 -13.39 12.62 -12.80
C GLU A 55 -13.99 11.25 -13.08
N LEU A 56 -15.05 10.85 -12.37
CA LEU A 56 -15.78 9.61 -12.64
C LEU A 56 -16.48 9.66 -14.01
N ILE A 57 -17.17 10.77 -14.31
CA ILE A 57 -17.79 11.00 -15.62
C ILE A 57 -16.73 10.99 -16.71
N PHE A 58 -15.61 11.68 -16.50
CA PHE A 58 -14.50 11.69 -17.44
C PHE A 58 -13.95 10.28 -17.69
N GLY A 59 -13.78 9.47 -16.64
CA GLY A 59 -13.41 8.06 -16.76
C GLY A 59 -14.38 7.28 -17.65
N GLY A 60 -15.69 7.50 -17.46
CA GLY A 60 -16.74 6.90 -18.31
C GLY A 60 -16.62 7.31 -19.78
N VAL A 61 -16.49 8.62 -20.04
CA VAL A 61 -16.29 9.17 -21.40
C VAL A 61 -15.03 8.59 -22.04
N PHE A 62 -13.93 8.50 -21.27
CA PHE A 62 -12.67 7.90 -21.73
C PHE A 62 -12.87 6.44 -22.14
N LEU A 63 -13.52 5.63 -21.30
CA LEU A 63 -13.80 4.23 -21.60
C LEU A 63 -14.66 4.08 -22.86
N THR A 64 -15.73 4.86 -22.99
CA THR A 64 -16.59 4.85 -24.19
C THR A 64 -15.80 5.25 -25.44
N GLY A 65 -14.95 6.27 -25.33
CA GLY A 65 -14.06 6.69 -26.41
C GLY A 65 -13.06 5.59 -26.81
N LEU A 66 -12.53 4.85 -25.83
CA LEU A 66 -11.59 3.75 -26.06
C LEU A 66 -12.27 2.57 -26.77
N ILE A 67 -13.47 2.18 -26.32
CA ILE A 67 -14.31 1.15 -26.95
C ILE A 67 -14.69 1.57 -28.38
N GLY A 68 -15.16 2.81 -28.55
CA GLY A 68 -15.51 3.36 -29.86
C GLY A 68 -14.33 3.35 -30.82
N THR A 69 -13.14 3.69 -30.34
CA THR A 69 -11.89 3.65 -31.12
C THR A 69 -11.51 2.22 -31.49
N ALA A 70 -11.58 1.28 -30.53
CA ALA A 70 -11.31 -0.13 -30.79
C ALA A 70 -12.26 -0.70 -31.85
N ALA A 71 -13.56 -0.41 -31.76
CA ALA A 71 -14.56 -0.83 -32.74
C ALA A 71 -14.35 -0.17 -34.12
N ALA A 72 -14.15 1.15 -34.16
CA ALA A 72 -13.97 1.90 -35.41
C ALA A 72 -12.71 1.49 -36.19
N THR A 73 -11.67 1.04 -35.47
CA THR A 73 -10.41 0.59 -36.06
C THR A 73 -10.38 -0.90 -36.41
N TRP A 74 -11.39 -1.70 -36.03
CA TRP A 74 -11.37 -3.18 -36.17
C TRP A 74 -11.04 -3.68 -37.58
N ARG A 75 -11.66 -3.10 -38.61
CA ARG A 75 -11.41 -3.50 -40.02
C ARG A 75 -10.23 -2.76 -40.67
N ARG A 76 -9.90 -1.59 -40.14
CA ARG A 76 -9.04 -0.59 -40.77
C ARG A 76 -7.59 -0.66 -40.28
N ALA A 77 -7.44 -0.84 -38.97
CA ALA A 77 -6.18 -1.04 -38.28
C ALA A 77 -6.32 -2.21 -37.28
N PRO A 78 -6.39 -3.47 -37.77
CA PRO A 78 -6.70 -4.63 -36.92
C PRO A 78 -5.76 -4.78 -35.72
N LEU A 79 -4.48 -4.44 -35.88
CA LEU A 79 -3.50 -4.49 -34.78
C LEU A 79 -3.79 -3.46 -33.68
N VAL A 80 -4.25 -2.27 -34.06
CA VAL A 80 -4.67 -1.22 -33.11
C VAL A 80 -5.88 -1.69 -32.32
N SER A 81 -6.90 -2.15 -33.04
CA SER A 81 -8.13 -2.66 -32.45
C SER A 81 -7.87 -3.85 -31.51
N TYR A 82 -7.07 -4.82 -31.94
CA TYR A 82 -6.69 -5.97 -31.13
C TYR A 82 -5.98 -5.54 -29.85
N GLY A 83 -4.99 -4.64 -29.95
CA GLY A 83 -4.29 -4.13 -28.78
C GLY A 83 -5.20 -3.41 -27.78
N LEU A 84 -6.12 -2.57 -28.28
CA LEU A 84 -7.09 -1.87 -27.44
C LEU A 84 -8.08 -2.82 -26.77
N TRP A 85 -8.62 -3.80 -27.50
CA TRP A 85 -9.51 -4.81 -26.93
C TRP A 85 -8.80 -5.68 -25.89
N PHE A 86 -7.55 -6.07 -26.16
CA PHE A 86 -6.73 -6.80 -25.20
C PHE A 86 -6.54 -5.98 -23.92
N PHE A 87 -6.16 -4.70 -24.04
CA PHE A 87 -6.00 -3.81 -22.89
C PHE A 87 -7.30 -3.70 -22.07
N LEU A 88 -8.44 -3.48 -22.72
CA LEU A 88 -9.74 -3.38 -22.07
C LEU A 88 -10.08 -4.66 -21.29
N ILE A 89 -9.95 -5.83 -21.94
CA ILE A 89 -10.30 -7.13 -21.36
C ILE A 89 -9.34 -7.48 -20.21
N ALA A 90 -8.03 -7.35 -20.43
CA ALA A 90 -7.02 -7.63 -19.41
C ALA A 90 -7.12 -6.71 -18.19
N SER A 91 -7.67 -5.50 -18.36
CA SER A 91 -7.86 -4.54 -17.26
C SER A 91 -9.12 -4.79 -16.43
N ILE A 92 -10.03 -5.68 -16.85
CA ILE A 92 -11.29 -5.95 -16.12
C ILE A 92 -11.04 -6.31 -14.64
N PRO A 93 -10.13 -7.24 -14.30
CA PRO A 93 -9.87 -7.61 -12.91
C PRO A 93 -9.23 -6.46 -12.11
N ALA A 94 -8.32 -5.71 -12.73
CA ALA A 94 -7.57 -4.62 -12.11
C ALA A 94 -8.41 -3.35 -11.89
N GLY A 95 -9.38 -3.12 -12.78
CA GLY A 95 -10.28 -1.97 -12.71
C GLY A 95 -11.47 -2.17 -11.78
N ASN A 96 -11.68 -3.35 -11.18
CA ASN A 96 -12.89 -3.68 -10.42
C ASN A 96 -14.20 -3.49 -11.23
N PHE A 97 -14.16 -3.73 -12.55
CA PHE A 97 -15.37 -3.72 -13.38
C PHE A 97 -16.39 -4.76 -12.89
N VAL A 98 -15.88 -5.91 -12.45
CA VAL A 98 -16.60 -6.83 -11.57
C VAL A 98 -16.09 -6.57 -10.15
N PRO A 99 -16.96 -6.28 -9.18
CA PRO A 99 -16.57 -5.83 -7.85
C PRO A 99 -16.06 -7.00 -7.01
N GLY A 100 -14.81 -7.40 -7.27
CA GLY A 100 -14.10 -8.43 -6.51
C GLY A 100 -13.36 -7.89 -5.29
N PHE A 101 -13.42 -6.57 -5.05
CA PHE A 101 -12.61 -5.87 -4.04
C PHE A 101 -11.11 -6.19 -4.18
N ASN A 102 -10.66 -6.40 -5.42
CA ASN A 102 -9.24 -6.41 -5.72
C ASN A 102 -8.76 -5.00 -5.41
N GLY A 103 -7.78 -4.85 -4.52
CA GLY A 103 -7.45 -3.57 -3.87
C GLY A 103 -7.38 -2.42 -4.88
N PRO A 104 -7.80 -1.20 -4.50
CA PRO A 104 -7.81 -0.09 -5.42
C PRO A 104 -6.39 0.19 -5.86
N ILE A 105 -6.15 0.05 -7.17
CA ILE A 105 -4.93 0.50 -7.85
C ILE A 105 -3.66 -0.10 -7.24
N ASN A 106 -3.21 -1.21 -7.82
CA ASN A 106 -1.81 -1.60 -7.73
C ASN A 106 -1.25 -1.61 -9.15
N ASP A 107 -0.29 -0.73 -9.42
CA ASP A 107 0.32 -0.58 -10.74
C ASP A 107 0.95 -1.88 -11.24
N ALA A 108 1.28 -2.83 -10.36
CA ALA A 108 1.74 -4.16 -10.77
C ALA A 108 0.73 -4.88 -11.68
N TYR A 109 -0.57 -4.60 -11.53
CA TYR A 109 -1.62 -5.16 -12.39
C TYR A 109 -1.59 -4.64 -13.82
N LEU A 110 -0.90 -3.54 -14.11
CA LEU A 110 -0.80 -2.98 -15.45
C LEU A 110 0.10 -3.76 -16.39
N THR A 111 0.97 -4.63 -15.86
CA THR A 111 1.98 -5.32 -16.67
C THR A 111 1.34 -6.09 -17.83
N ILE A 112 0.28 -6.84 -17.58
CA ILE A 112 -0.42 -7.62 -18.60
C ILE A 112 -1.22 -6.71 -19.55
N PRO A 113 -2.13 -5.83 -19.08
CA PRO A 113 -2.83 -4.88 -19.94
C PRO A 113 -1.91 -4.05 -20.86
N SER A 114 -0.73 -3.67 -20.37
CA SER A 114 0.23 -2.85 -21.13
C SER A 114 0.73 -3.52 -22.41
N ILE A 115 0.67 -4.85 -22.51
CA ILE A 115 0.95 -5.58 -23.76
C ILE A 115 -0.03 -5.13 -24.85
N GLY A 116 -1.30 -4.98 -24.52
CA GLY A 116 -2.32 -4.49 -25.44
C GLY A 116 -2.05 -3.07 -25.93
N LEU A 117 -1.67 -2.17 -25.02
CA LEU A 117 -1.29 -0.80 -25.37
C LEU A 117 -0.05 -0.76 -26.27
N ALA A 118 0.96 -1.59 -25.98
CA ALA A 118 2.16 -1.71 -26.82
C ALA A 118 1.84 -2.19 -28.25
N LEU A 119 0.95 -3.19 -28.38
CA LEU A 119 0.47 -3.64 -29.69
C LEU A 119 -0.29 -2.54 -30.43
N ALA A 120 -1.16 -1.82 -29.71
CA ALA A 120 -1.90 -0.70 -30.29
C ALA A 120 -0.96 0.39 -30.81
N PHE A 121 0.05 0.74 -30.01
CA PHE A 121 1.10 1.70 -30.37
C PHE A 121 1.92 1.25 -31.59
N ALA A 122 2.32 -0.03 -31.64
CA ALA A 122 3.01 -0.58 -32.81
C ALA A 122 2.15 -0.48 -34.09
N GLY A 123 0.85 -0.78 -33.97
CA GLY A 123 -0.10 -0.60 -35.06
C GLY A 123 -0.20 0.84 -35.56
N ILE A 124 -0.23 1.80 -34.63
CA ILE A 124 -0.21 3.24 -34.92
C ILE A 124 1.08 3.62 -35.66
N CYS A 125 2.25 3.23 -35.14
CA CYS A 125 3.55 3.53 -35.75
C CYS A 125 3.64 2.97 -37.18
N GLY A 126 3.17 1.75 -37.41
CA GLY A 126 3.13 1.14 -38.74
C GLY A 126 2.24 1.88 -39.73
N HIS A 127 1.15 2.51 -39.27
CA HIS A 127 0.29 3.34 -40.12
C HIS A 127 0.98 4.66 -40.48
N LEU A 128 1.60 5.32 -39.51
CA LEU A 128 2.36 6.55 -39.73
C LEU A 128 3.54 6.33 -40.68
N ALA A 129 4.28 5.24 -40.53
CA ALA A 129 5.39 4.91 -41.43
C ALA A 129 4.91 4.77 -42.89
N LYS A 130 3.75 4.13 -43.12
CA LYS A 130 3.14 4.01 -44.47
C LYS A 130 2.73 5.36 -45.04
N MET A 131 2.29 6.30 -44.20
CA MET A 131 1.98 7.67 -44.62
C MET A 131 3.23 8.44 -45.06
N VAL A 132 4.27 8.42 -44.23
CA VAL A 132 5.54 9.11 -44.53
C VAL A 132 6.15 8.55 -45.82
N ALA A 133 5.97 7.25 -46.08
CA ALA A 133 6.41 6.60 -47.32
C ALA A 133 5.56 6.93 -48.56
N GLY A 134 4.58 7.84 -48.49
CA GLY A 134 3.81 8.33 -49.64
C GLY A 134 2.91 7.28 -50.31
N ARG A 135 2.65 6.13 -49.67
CA ARG A 135 1.76 5.11 -50.23
C ARG A 135 0.33 5.64 -50.25
N LYS A 136 -0.36 5.54 -51.40
CA LYS A 136 -1.76 5.98 -51.58
C LYS A 136 -2.62 5.40 -50.45
N HIS A 137 -3.01 6.27 -49.52
CA HIS A 137 -3.90 5.88 -48.44
C HIS A 137 -5.32 5.76 -48.98
N PRO A 138 -6.09 4.74 -48.54
CA PRO A 138 -7.52 4.74 -48.77
C PRO A 138 -8.10 6.04 -48.17
N ARG A 139 -8.78 6.84 -48.98
CA ARG A 139 -9.48 8.06 -48.54
C ARG A 139 -10.32 7.75 -47.28
N GLY A 140 -10.09 8.48 -46.18
CA GLY A 140 -11.02 8.49 -45.02
C GLY A 140 -10.47 8.07 -43.66
N TYR A 141 -9.25 8.46 -43.28
CA TYR A 141 -8.71 8.22 -41.93
C TYR A 141 -8.64 9.49 -41.06
N PRO A 142 -9.75 9.92 -40.44
CA PRO A 142 -9.72 10.97 -39.40
C PRO A 142 -8.99 10.53 -38.11
N ALA A 143 -8.65 9.23 -37.97
CA ALA A 143 -7.94 8.68 -36.81
C ALA A 143 -6.42 8.93 -36.79
N ILE A 144 -5.85 9.49 -37.85
CA ILE A 144 -4.41 9.76 -37.95
C ILE A 144 -4.01 10.98 -37.12
N ALA A 145 -4.79 12.07 -37.17
CA ALA A 145 -4.49 13.28 -36.41
C ALA A 145 -4.35 13.02 -34.89
N PRO A 146 -5.25 12.27 -34.22
CA PRO A 146 -5.08 11.95 -32.81
C PRO A 146 -3.90 11.01 -32.52
N ALA A 147 -3.57 10.09 -33.43
CA ALA A 147 -2.38 9.22 -33.31
C ALA A 147 -1.07 10.03 -33.40
N THR A 148 -0.97 10.94 -34.37
CA THR A 148 0.17 11.84 -34.50
C THR A 148 0.27 12.78 -33.30
N LEU A 149 -0.86 13.30 -32.82
CA LEU A 149 -0.91 14.13 -31.61
C LEU A 149 -0.45 13.35 -30.37
N LEU A 150 -0.88 12.09 -30.20
CA LEU A 150 -0.46 11.25 -29.08
C LEU A 150 1.06 11.00 -29.11
N ILE A 151 1.61 10.67 -30.29
CA ILE A 151 3.05 10.48 -30.46
C ILE A 151 3.82 11.79 -30.25
N ALA A 152 3.31 12.91 -30.74
CA ALA A 152 3.91 14.22 -30.51
C ALA A 152 3.87 14.59 -29.02
N LEU A 153 2.80 14.27 -28.30
CA LEU A 153 2.68 14.47 -26.85
C LEU A 153 3.66 13.57 -26.08
N MET A 154 3.77 12.29 -26.44
CA MET A 154 4.75 11.38 -25.83
C MET A 154 6.19 11.83 -26.12
N ALA A 155 6.47 12.25 -27.36
CA ALA A 155 7.79 12.70 -27.78
C ALA A 155 8.20 14.03 -27.14
N TYR A 156 7.29 15.00 -27.08
CA TYR A 156 7.50 16.28 -26.39
C TYR A 156 7.82 16.08 -24.90
N ARG A 157 7.29 15.01 -24.29
CA ARG A 157 7.46 14.74 -22.87
C ARG A 157 8.69 13.90 -22.54
N LEU A 158 9.38 13.29 -23.52
CA LEU A 158 10.62 12.53 -23.31
C LEU A 158 11.67 13.25 -22.44
N PRO A 159 11.96 14.56 -22.62
CA PRO A 159 12.92 15.27 -21.76
C PRO A 159 12.45 15.38 -20.30
N VAL A 160 11.16 15.63 -20.08
CA VAL A 160 10.55 15.65 -18.74
C VAL A 160 10.57 14.26 -18.13
N SER A 161 10.30 13.22 -18.93
CA SER A 161 10.41 11.83 -18.53
C SER A 161 11.82 11.47 -18.11
N ALA A 162 12.84 11.91 -18.84
CA ALA A 162 14.24 11.64 -18.49
C ALA A 162 14.62 12.24 -17.14
N ALA A 163 14.21 13.49 -16.86
CA ALA A 163 14.44 14.12 -15.56
C ALA A 163 13.70 13.39 -14.44
N TYR A 164 12.44 13.03 -14.67
CA TYR A 164 11.63 12.27 -13.72
C TYR A 164 12.21 10.89 -13.44
N PHE A 165 12.63 10.15 -14.47
CA PHE A 165 13.24 8.83 -14.30
C PHE A 165 14.55 8.91 -13.52
N ARG A 166 15.38 9.94 -13.74
CA ARG A 166 16.58 10.17 -12.92
C ARG A 166 16.24 10.47 -11.47
N TYR A 167 15.24 11.31 -11.24
CA TYR A 167 14.76 11.59 -9.88
C TYR A 167 14.28 10.30 -9.20
N TRP A 168 13.43 9.52 -9.88
CA TRP A 168 12.91 8.28 -9.32
C TRP A 168 13.96 7.19 -9.18
N ALA A 169 14.97 7.13 -10.04
CA ALA A 169 16.11 6.23 -9.86
C ALA A 169 16.75 6.41 -8.48
N GLY A 170 16.94 7.65 -8.01
CA GLY A 170 17.43 7.92 -6.66
C GLY A 170 16.40 7.74 -5.54
N VAL A 171 15.10 7.67 -5.86
CA VAL A 171 14.03 7.36 -4.90
C VAL A 171 13.90 5.85 -4.69
N TRP A 172 14.17 5.04 -5.72
CA TRP A 172 14.11 3.58 -5.62
C TRP A 172 15.10 3.00 -4.61
N ASP A 173 16.21 3.69 -4.37
CA ASP A 173 17.21 3.31 -3.38
C ASP A 173 16.80 3.67 -1.93
N ASP A 174 15.73 4.45 -1.74
CA ASP A 174 15.23 4.89 -0.44
C ASP A 174 13.74 4.51 -0.29
N PRO A 175 13.45 3.34 0.33
CA PRO A 175 12.09 2.87 0.51
C PRO A 175 11.18 3.84 1.28
N VAL A 176 11.72 4.61 2.22
CA VAL A 176 10.95 5.53 3.06
C VAL A 176 10.50 6.72 2.21
N LYS A 177 11.46 7.35 1.52
CA LYS A 177 11.18 8.44 0.59
C LYS A 177 10.22 8.00 -0.51
N MET A 178 10.37 6.78 -1.01
CA MET A 178 9.48 6.22 -2.01
C MET A 178 8.03 6.18 -1.50
N VAL A 179 7.78 5.64 -0.32
CA VAL A 179 6.42 5.53 0.25
C VAL A 179 5.83 6.90 0.59
N VAL A 180 6.64 7.83 1.11
CA VAL A 180 6.21 9.22 1.38
C VAL A 180 5.80 9.92 0.07
N LEU A 181 6.58 9.82 -0.99
CA LEU A 181 6.22 10.44 -2.28
C LEU A 181 4.96 9.81 -2.89
N MET A 182 4.78 8.49 -2.71
CA MET A 182 3.54 7.83 -3.15
C MET A 182 2.32 8.25 -2.33
N SER A 183 2.47 8.58 -1.04
CA SER A 183 1.33 9.01 -0.22
C SER A 183 0.74 10.34 -0.69
N ASP A 184 1.51 11.13 -1.44
CA ASP A 184 1.09 12.42 -2.01
C ASP A 184 0.62 12.30 -3.48
N SER A 185 0.66 11.10 -4.06
CA SER A 185 0.27 10.85 -5.47
C SER A 185 -1.18 11.22 -5.79
N ARG A 186 -2.07 11.21 -4.78
CA ARG A 186 -3.47 11.63 -4.90
C ARG A 186 -4.11 11.89 -3.54
N PRO A 187 -5.28 12.54 -3.52
CA PRO A 187 -6.06 12.70 -2.29
C PRO A 187 -6.43 11.36 -1.66
N LEU A 188 -6.51 11.35 -0.32
CA LEU A 188 -7.04 10.26 0.50
C LEU A 188 -6.28 8.94 0.39
N GLN A 189 -4.95 9.02 0.44
CA GLN A 189 -4.05 7.87 0.47
C GLN A 189 -3.77 7.41 1.91
N TYR A 190 -4.82 7.28 2.72
CA TYR A 190 -4.71 7.04 4.16
C TYR A 190 -3.89 5.78 4.52
N GLN A 191 -3.91 4.71 3.69
CA GLN A 191 -3.05 3.54 3.91
C GLN A 191 -1.56 3.84 3.68
N LEU A 192 -1.23 4.52 2.58
CA LEU A 192 0.16 4.89 2.30
C LEU A 192 0.67 5.90 3.31
N LYS A 193 -0.15 6.87 3.72
CA LYS A 193 0.19 7.82 4.78
C LYS A 193 0.46 7.12 6.11
N ALA A 194 -0.40 6.18 6.53
CA ALA A 194 -0.16 5.38 7.73
C ALA A 194 1.12 4.55 7.63
N ARG A 195 1.41 3.97 6.45
CA ARG A 195 2.64 3.20 6.22
C ARG A 195 3.88 4.09 6.22
N ALA A 196 3.81 5.24 5.55
CA ALA A 196 4.87 6.25 5.52
C ALA A 196 5.17 6.75 6.93
N ALA A 197 4.13 7.08 7.71
CA ALA A 197 4.26 7.48 9.11
C ALA A 197 5.00 6.42 9.93
N ASN A 198 4.65 5.15 9.78
CA ASN A 198 5.34 4.08 10.50
C ASN A 198 6.80 3.90 10.05
N MET A 199 7.09 4.06 8.76
CA MET A 199 8.45 3.98 8.25
C MET A 199 9.31 5.15 8.75
N LEU A 200 8.79 6.38 8.68
CA LEU A 200 9.44 7.58 9.23
C LEU A 200 9.68 7.45 10.75
N PHE A 201 8.72 6.89 11.49
CA PHE A 201 8.89 6.61 12.91
C PHE A 201 10.09 5.70 13.19
N HIS A 202 10.25 4.62 12.42
CA HIS A 202 11.37 3.69 12.58
C HIS A 202 12.73 4.30 12.22
N GLU A 203 12.76 5.27 11.32
CA GLU A 203 13.95 6.06 10.99
C GLU A 203 14.21 7.21 11.98
N GLY A 204 13.35 7.41 12.98
CA GLY A 204 13.48 8.47 13.98
C GLY A 204 12.96 9.85 13.57
N PHE A 205 12.30 9.96 12.40
CA PHE A 205 11.65 11.18 11.92
C PHE A 205 10.26 11.38 12.57
N ILE A 206 10.25 11.58 13.90
CA ILE A 206 9.02 11.56 14.73
C ILE A 206 8.01 12.64 14.30
N ASP A 207 8.44 13.86 13.99
CA ASP A 207 7.53 14.95 13.65
C ASP A 207 6.90 14.77 12.26
N GLN A 208 7.67 14.33 11.27
CA GLN A 208 7.14 14.02 9.94
C GLN A 208 6.19 12.81 10.01
N ALA A 209 6.54 11.80 10.83
CA ALA A 209 5.67 10.66 11.07
C ALA A 209 4.33 11.09 11.70
N GLN A 210 4.34 12.04 12.63
CA GLN A 210 3.13 12.59 13.25
C GLN A 210 2.21 13.26 12.23
N ILE A 211 2.75 14.12 11.37
CA ILE A 211 1.97 14.81 10.33
C ILE A 211 1.23 13.78 9.45
N LEU A 212 1.95 12.77 8.93
CA LEU A 212 1.34 11.75 8.08
C LEU A 212 0.36 10.83 8.84
N ALA A 213 0.62 10.53 10.12
CA ALA A 213 -0.29 9.75 10.94
C ALA A 213 -1.61 10.50 11.19
N ASP A 214 -1.53 11.80 11.47
CA ASP A 214 -2.71 12.65 11.70
C ASP A 214 -3.53 12.80 10.43
N GLU A 215 -2.89 13.02 9.29
CA GLU A 215 -3.57 13.02 8.00
C GLU A 215 -4.22 11.66 7.70
N ALA A 216 -3.52 10.55 7.95
CA ALA A 216 -4.08 9.21 7.74
C ALA A 216 -5.33 8.97 8.61
N ILE A 217 -5.33 9.42 9.86
CA ILE A 217 -6.48 9.31 10.78
C ILE A 217 -7.60 10.26 10.40
N GLN A 218 -7.30 11.47 9.95
CA GLN A 218 -8.32 12.41 9.47
C GLN A 218 -9.03 11.87 8.22
N GLU A 219 -8.28 11.22 7.33
CA GLU A 219 -8.80 10.68 6.08
C GLU A 219 -9.52 9.33 6.27
N GLY A 220 -9.00 8.48 7.16
CA GLY A 220 -9.49 7.13 7.45
C GLY A 220 -9.42 6.77 8.94
N PRO A 221 -10.28 7.34 9.80
CA PRO A 221 -10.23 7.13 11.26
C PRO A 221 -10.52 5.69 11.69
N TRP A 222 -11.14 4.89 10.82
CA TRP A 222 -11.42 3.47 11.02
C TRP A 222 -10.20 2.57 10.75
N LEU A 223 -9.13 3.09 10.12
CA LEU A 223 -8.01 2.29 9.65
C LEU A 223 -7.11 1.87 10.83
N PRO A 224 -7.01 0.57 11.16
CA PRO A 224 -6.15 0.11 12.27
C PRO A 224 -4.68 0.52 12.12
N HIS A 225 -4.15 0.51 10.89
CA HIS A 225 -2.77 0.91 10.62
C HIS A 225 -2.49 2.38 10.98
N ALA A 226 -3.44 3.29 10.72
CA ALA A 226 -3.30 4.70 11.06
C ALA A 226 -3.34 4.89 12.58
N GLN A 227 -4.24 4.17 13.25
CA GLN A 227 -4.36 4.16 14.71
C GLN A 227 -3.07 3.64 15.36
N LEU A 228 -2.48 2.56 14.82
CA LEU A 228 -1.21 2.03 15.32
C LEU A 228 -0.04 2.99 15.14
N ALA A 229 0.02 3.73 14.04
CA ALA A 229 1.03 4.76 13.85
C ALA A 229 0.93 5.84 14.94
N GLN A 230 -0.29 6.33 15.22
CA GLN A 230 -0.52 7.28 16.31
C GLN A 230 -0.18 6.70 17.69
N ALA A 231 -0.54 5.44 17.97
CA ALA A 231 -0.21 4.80 19.24
C ALA A 231 1.30 4.75 19.50
N ARG A 232 2.09 4.41 18.46
CA ARG A 232 3.56 4.40 18.53
C ARG A 232 4.14 5.78 18.79
N LEU A 233 3.62 6.80 18.09
CA LEU A 233 4.05 8.18 18.25
C LEU A 233 3.73 8.74 19.64
N ALA A 234 2.53 8.45 20.17
CA ALA A 234 2.15 8.79 21.54
C ALA A 234 3.12 8.16 22.56
N GLY A 235 3.42 6.87 22.40
CA GLY A 235 4.39 6.17 23.26
C GLY A 235 5.80 6.76 23.19
N ALA A 236 6.28 7.12 22.00
CA ALA A 236 7.59 7.77 21.84
C ALA A 236 7.65 9.20 22.40
N ARG A 237 6.51 9.86 22.55
CA ARG A 237 6.37 11.16 23.22
C ARG A 237 6.08 11.04 24.72
N ASN A 238 6.20 9.83 25.28
CA ASN A 238 5.91 9.50 26.68
C ASN A 238 4.44 9.72 27.09
N ASP A 239 3.51 9.78 26.13
CA ASP A 239 2.07 9.74 26.41
C ASP A 239 1.58 8.29 26.41
N HIS A 240 2.03 7.55 27.43
CA HIS A 240 1.75 6.13 27.58
C HIS A 240 0.25 5.85 27.74
N GLY A 241 -0.49 6.73 28.41
CA GLY A 241 -1.93 6.59 28.60
C GLY A 241 -2.72 6.69 27.28
N LEU A 242 -2.38 7.66 26.42
CA LEU A 242 -2.97 7.75 25.09
C LEU A 242 -2.56 6.56 24.21
N SER A 243 -1.27 6.18 24.24
CA SER A 243 -0.74 5.03 23.49
C SER A 243 -1.51 3.75 23.82
N GLU A 244 -1.66 3.44 25.11
CA GLU A 244 -2.40 2.28 25.60
C GLU A 244 -3.86 2.30 25.12
N LYS A 245 -4.55 3.42 25.32
CA LYS A 245 -5.95 3.60 24.90
C LYS A 245 -6.12 3.30 23.41
N ILE A 246 -5.22 3.79 22.56
CA ILE A 246 -5.29 3.57 21.12
C ILE A 246 -5.04 2.10 20.78
N TYR A 247 -4.03 1.45 21.36
CA TYR A 247 -3.77 0.02 21.12
C TYR A 247 -4.97 -0.85 21.49
N ARG A 248 -5.64 -0.59 22.61
CA ARG A 248 -6.88 -1.30 22.98
C ARG A 248 -7.98 -1.07 21.96
N GLY A 249 -8.18 0.17 21.53
CA GLY A 249 -9.12 0.50 20.46
C GLY A 249 -8.82 -0.24 19.15
N VAL A 250 -7.55 -0.44 18.81
CA VAL A 250 -7.15 -1.24 17.64
C VAL A 250 -7.52 -2.71 17.84
N LEU A 251 -7.33 -3.29 19.02
CA LEU A 251 -7.69 -4.69 19.30
C LEU A 251 -9.20 -4.95 19.20
N GLU A 252 -10.02 -3.95 19.53
CA GLU A 252 -11.48 -3.98 19.43
C GLU A 252 -12.01 -3.69 18.02
N ASN A 253 -11.18 -3.10 17.14
CA ASN A 253 -11.60 -2.71 15.81
C ASN A 253 -11.85 -3.95 14.92
N PRO A 254 -13.06 -4.10 14.33
CA PRO A 254 -13.42 -5.26 13.52
C PRO A 254 -12.60 -5.42 12.24
N LEU A 255 -11.92 -4.35 11.79
CA LEU A 255 -11.04 -4.37 10.62
C LEU A 255 -9.61 -4.83 10.96
N THR A 256 -9.29 -5.06 12.23
CA THR A 256 -7.96 -5.47 12.66
C THR A 256 -7.69 -6.92 12.30
N THR A 257 -6.71 -7.13 11.42
CA THR A 257 -6.26 -8.47 11.02
C THR A 257 -5.49 -9.16 12.14
N GLU A 258 -5.42 -10.49 12.12
CA GLU A 258 -4.67 -11.25 13.14
C GLU A 258 -3.22 -10.79 13.27
N ASN A 259 -2.54 -10.51 12.15
CA ASN A 259 -1.17 -9.97 12.17
C ASN A 259 -1.07 -8.62 12.91
N LEU A 260 -2.08 -7.76 12.73
CA LEU A 260 -2.15 -6.49 13.44
C LEU A 260 -2.50 -6.67 14.90
N LYS A 261 -3.40 -7.59 15.26
CA LYS A 261 -3.67 -7.93 16.66
C LYS A 261 -2.40 -8.40 17.35
N THR A 262 -1.69 -9.36 16.76
CA THR A 262 -0.41 -9.86 17.27
C THR A 262 0.60 -8.73 17.46
N SER A 263 0.75 -7.86 16.47
CA SER A 263 1.68 -6.72 16.56
C SER A 263 1.25 -5.71 17.63
N SER A 264 -0.06 -5.46 17.76
CA SER A 264 -0.62 -4.53 18.75
C SER A 264 -0.44 -5.05 20.17
N LEU A 265 -0.60 -6.35 20.39
CA LEU A 265 -0.41 -6.99 21.70
C LEU A 265 1.03 -6.88 22.19
N VAL A 266 2.02 -7.04 21.30
CA VAL A 266 3.45 -6.86 21.64
C VAL A 266 3.76 -5.43 22.05
N GLU A 267 3.27 -4.46 21.30
CA GLU A 267 3.53 -3.06 21.62
C GLU A 267 2.76 -2.63 22.87
N LEU A 268 1.52 -3.09 23.04
CA LEU A 268 0.70 -2.83 24.23
C LEU A 268 1.35 -3.41 25.47
N SER A 269 1.83 -4.66 25.43
CA SER A 269 2.55 -5.24 26.58
C SER A 269 3.81 -4.43 26.89
N LYS A 270 4.44 -3.79 25.88
CA LYS A 270 5.65 -2.99 26.09
C LYS A 270 5.31 -1.69 26.80
N GLN A 271 4.24 -1.02 26.38
CA GLN A 271 3.74 0.18 27.05
C GLN A 271 3.33 -0.12 28.50
N LEU A 272 2.57 -1.21 28.73
CA LEU A 272 2.13 -1.61 30.07
C LEU A 272 3.31 -1.99 30.98
N SER A 273 4.41 -2.51 30.42
CA SER A 273 5.61 -2.85 31.21
C SER A 273 6.41 -1.65 31.72
N VAL A 274 6.09 -0.42 31.28
CA VAL A 274 6.76 0.79 31.78
C VAL A 274 6.40 1.08 33.24
N HIS A 275 5.20 0.68 33.67
CA HIS A 275 4.66 0.97 34.99
C HIS A 275 4.44 -0.31 35.81
N PRO A 276 4.77 -0.33 37.12
CA PRO A 276 4.59 -1.51 37.96
C PRO A 276 3.17 -2.07 37.97
N GLU A 277 2.17 -1.19 37.99
CA GLU A 277 0.75 -1.51 37.91
C GLU A 277 0.35 -2.28 36.63
N GLY A 278 1.05 -2.06 35.51
CA GLY A 278 0.78 -2.72 34.23
C GLY A 278 1.53 -4.04 34.04
N HIS A 279 2.47 -4.38 34.93
CA HIS A 279 3.34 -5.56 34.77
C HIS A 279 2.57 -6.89 34.70
N ALA A 280 1.52 -7.05 35.53
CA ALA A 280 0.74 -8.28 35.56
C ALA A 280 0.01 -8.51 34.22
N GLU A 281 -0.65 -7.47 33.72
CA GLU A 281 -1.36 -7.53 32.44
C GLU A 281 -0.38 -7.70 31.26
N ALA A 282 0.74 -6.96 31.26
CA ALA A 282 1.78 -7.10 30.25
C ALA A 282 2.28 -8.56 30.16
N ALA A 283 2.50 -9.21 31.31
CA ALA A 283 2.90 -10.60 31.36
C ALA A 283 1.83 -11.56 30.80
N ASP A 284 0.55 -11.30 31.07
CA ASP A 284 -0.57 -12.09 30.53
C ASP A 284 -0.68 -11.95 29.00
N LEU A 285 -0.50 -10.74 28.47
CA LEU A 285 -0.45 -10.51 27.02
C LEU A 285 0.70 -11.27 26.36
N CYS A 286 1.90 -11.24 26.95
CA CYS A 286 3.04 -12.02 26.46
C CYS A 286 2.74 -13.53 26.47
N ARG A 287 2.11 -14.06 27.54
CA ARG A 287 1.72 -15.48 27.60
C ARG A 287 0.67 -15.83 26.54
N ALA A 288 -0.29 -14.95 26.29
CA ALA A 288 -1.30 -15.15 25.25
C ALA A 288 -0.63 -15.25 23.86
N LEU A 289 0.36 -14.40 23.58
CA LEU A 289 1.14 -14.46 22.34
C LEU A 289 1.91 -15.78 22.21
N LEU A 290 2.54 -16.26 23.29
CA LEU A 290 3.29 -17.52 23.32
C LEU A 290 2.41 -18.76 23.16
N ASN A 291 1.17 -18.70 23.64
CA ASN A 291 0.22 -19.82 23.55
C ASN A 291 -0.58 -19.83 22.24
N SER A 292 -0.55 -18.74 21.47
CA SER A 292 -1.29 -18.64 20.22
C SER A 292 -0.54 -19.33 19.07
N PRO A 293 -1.17 -20.31 18.39
CA PRO A 293 -0.54 -21.04 17.29
C PRO A 293 -0.37 -20.19 16.03
N SER A 294 -1.07 -19.05 15.92
CA SER A 294 -0.93 -18.12 14.79
C SER A 294 0.22 -17.13 14.96
N THR A 295 0.83 -17.04 16.15
CA THR A 295 1.91 -16.08 16.42
C THR A 295 3.20 -16.52 15.70
N PRO A 296 3.81 -15.67 14.86
CA PRO A 296 5.06 -16.00 14.19
C PRO A 296 6.21 -16.24 15.19
N PRO A 297 7.15 -17.15 14.92
CA PRO A 297 8.28 -17.45 15.83
C PRO A 297 9.08 -16.21 16.26
N ALA A 298 9.33 -15.27 15.34
CA ALA A 298 10.04 -14.03 15.65
C ALA A 298 9.30 -13.17 16.68
N ILE A 299 7.95 -13.19 16.68
CA ILE A 299 7.14 -12.49 17.67
C ILE A 299 7.12 -13.27 18.99
N GLN A 300 7.08 -14.61 18.95
CA GLN A 300 7.18 -15.43 20.15
C GLN A 300 8.50 -15.17 20.88
N VAL A 301 9.63 -15.11 20.17
CA VAL A 301 10.94 -14.73 20.73
C VAL A 301 10.89 -13.37 21.42
N ARG A 302 10.32 -12.34 20.77
CA ARG A 302 10.15 -11.01 21.39
C ARG A 302 9.30 -11.07 22.65
N ALA A 303 8.21 -11.83 22.63
CA ALA A 303 7.34 -12.02 23.80
C ALA A 303 8.06 -12.74 24.96
N VAL A 304 8.94 -13.71 24.68
CA VAL A 304 9.79 -14.35 25.71
C VAL A 304 10.73 -13.33 26.35
N ILE A 305 11.47 -12.57 25.54
CA ILE A 305 12.42 -11.57 26.02
C ILE A 305 11.69 -10.55 26.90
N GLN A 306 10.58 -10.02 26.40
CA GLN A 306 9.80 -9.03 27.12
C GLN A 306 9.22 -9.58 28.43
N LEU A 307 8.69 -10.81 28.43
CA LEU A 307 8.20 -11.45 29.65
C LEU A 307 9.33 -11.64 30.68
N SER A 308 10.55 -11.96 30.23
CA SER A 308 11.70 -12.06 31.13
C SER A 308 12.08 -10.70 31.74
N GLN A 309 12.06 -9.63 30.95
CA GLN A 309 12.32 -8.26 31.42
C GLN A 309 11.27 -7.80 32.45
N ILE A 310 10.00 -8.15 32.23
CA ILE A 310 8.92 -7.88 33.18
C ILE A 310 9.13 -8.63 34.51
N TYR A 311 9.64 -9.86 34.48
CA TYR A 311 9.97 -10.59 35.72
C TYR A 311 11.20 -10.02 36.43
N GLU A 312 12.21 -9.60 35.67
CA GLU A 312 13.41 -8.96 36.21
C GLU A 312 13.05 -7.63 36.91
N SER A 313 12.21 -6.78 36.31
CA SER A 313 11.75 -5.53 36.92
C SER A 313 10.90 -5.73 38.18
N GLN A 314 10.34 -6.93 38.38
CA GLN A 314 9.65 -7.34 39.61
C GLN A 314 10.58 -8.00 40.65
N GLY A 315 11.89 -8.06 40.41
CA GLY A 315 12.84 -8.75 41.29
C GLY A 315 12.72 -10.28 41.25
N MET A 316 12.09 -10.85 40.22
CA MET A 316 11.91 -12.30 40.05
C MET A 316 12.96 -12.93 39.12
N ALA A 317 14.26 -12.71 39.41
CA ALA A 317 15.38 -13.13 38.56
C ALA A 317 15.33 -14.63 38.16
N THR A 318 15.00 -15.53 39.11
CA THR A 318 14.85 -16.96 38.83
C THR A 318 13.77 -17.26 37.77
N LYS A 319 12.65 -16.53 37.79
CA LYS A 319 11.58 -16.70 36.79
C LYS A 319 11.97 -16.08 35.45
N ALA A 320 12.68 -14.95 35.45
CA ALA A 320 13.20 -14.34 34.24
C ALA A 320 14.14 -15.30 33.50
N ARG A 321 15.12 -15.87 34.22
CA ARG A 321 16.03 -16.90 33.71
C ARG A 321 15.30 -18.13 33.17
N ALA A 322 14.39 -18.70 33.96
CA ALA A 322 13.64 -19.89 33.55
C ALA A 322 12.78 -19.63 32.29
N THR A 323 12.28 -18.40 32.12
CA THR A 323 11.53 -18.00 30.92
C THR A 323 12.42 -18.00 29.68
N LEU A 324 13.63 -17.44 29.77
CA LEU A 324 14.61 -17.45 28.67
C LEU A 324 15.10 -18.86 28.33
N GLU A 325 15.40 -19.68 29.33
CA GLU A 325 15.80 -21.08 29.13
C GLU A 325 14.71 -21.88 28.43
N ARG A 326 13.44 -21.68 28.81
CA ARG A 326 12.30 -22.29 28.11
C ARG A 326 12.21 -21.80 26.68
N GLY A 327 12.40 -20.50 26.45
CA GLY A 327 12.48 -19.91 25.11
C GLY A 327 13.57 -20.56 24.26
N LEU A 328 14.78 -20.74 24.79
CA LEU A 328 15.89 -21.39 24.08
C LEU A 328 15.61 -22.87 23.79
N ARG A 329 14.85 -23.59 24.62
CA ARG A 329 14.44 -24.96 24.24
C ARG A 329 13.54 -24.98 23.01
N SER A 330 12.67 -23.97 22.86
CA SER A 330 11.81 -23.80 21.69
C SER A 330 12.54 -23.19 20.48
N PHE A 331 13.54 -22.35 20.72
CA PHE A 331 14.30 -21.60 19.71
C PHE A 331 15.82 -21.68 20.00
N PRO A 332 16.44 -22.87 19.84
CA PRO A 332 17.80 -23.14 20.36
C PRO A 332 18.91 -22.31 19.71
N ASN A 333 18.68 -21.78 18.52
CA ASN A 333 19.67 -21.02 17.77
C ASN A 333 19.38 -19.52 17.74
N ASP A 334 18.44 -19.02 18.56
CA ASP A 334 18.13 -17.59 18.57
C ASP A 334 19.19 -16.80 19.36
N PRO A 335 19.92 -15.87 18.70
CA PRO A 335 21.00 -15.14 19.34
C PRO A 335 20.50 -14.12 20.37
N LEU A 336 19.28 -13.59 20.23
CA LEU A 336 18.73 -12.58 21.14
C LEU A 336 18.42 -13.21 22.50
N LEU A 337 17.80 -14.38 22.51
CA LEU A 337 17.54 -15.13 23.75
C LEU A 337 18.83 -15.50 24.47
N SER A 338 19.83 -15.98 23.72
CA SER A 338 21.14 -16.35 24.26
C SER A 338 21.88 -15.13 24.85
N SER A 339 21.80 -13.98 24.17
CA SER A 339 22.39 -12.73 24.64
C SER A 339 21.71 -12.23 25.91
N GLN A 340 20.37 -12.24 25.96
CA GLN A 340 19.61 -11.79 27.12
C GLN A 340 19.88 -12.70 28.34
N LEU A 341 19.95 -14.02 28.14
CA LEU A 341 20.23 -14.96 29.22
C LEU A 341 21.61 -14.70 29.85
N LYS A 342 22.65 -14.51 29.02
CA LYS A 342 24.00 -14.16 29.50
C LYS A 342 24.02 -12.83 30.27
N SER A 343 23.19 -11.86 29.86
CA SER A 343 23.09 -10.58 30.57
C SER A 343 22.58 -10.76 32.00
N ILE A 344 21.55 -11.60 32.20
CA ILE A 344 20.98 -11.89 33.52
C ILE A 344 21.99 -12.67 34.39
N GLU A 345 22.74 -13.60 33.79
CA GLU A 345 23.76 -14.37 34.52
C GLU A 345 24.97 -13.54 35.01
N GLN A 346 25.19 -12.34 34.45
CA GLN A 346 26.26 -11.44 34.88
C GLN A 346 25.85 -10.52 36.04
N THR A 347 24.55 -10.34 36.25
CA THR A 347 23.99 -9.50 37.33
C THR A 347 23.74 -10.26 38.63
N ASP A 348 23.69 -11.60 38.57
CA ASP A 348 23.53 -12.52 39.72
C ASP A 348 24.87 -12.80 40.43
#